data_AF-A0A920MNZ5-F1
#
_entry.id   AF-A0A920MNZ5-F1
#
_cell.length_a   1.000
_cell.length_b   1.000
_cell.length_c   1.000
_cell.angle_alpha   90.00
_cell.angle_beta   90.00
_cell.angle_gamma   90.00
#
_symmetry.space_group_name_H-M   'P 1'
#
loop_
_entity.id
_entity.type
_entity.pdbx_description
1 polymer ?
#
loop_
_entity_poly.entity_id
_entity_poly.type
_entity_poly.pdbx_seq_one_letter_code
_entity_poly.pdbx_strand_id
1 'polypeptide(L)'
;MNVYLFLSILNCVCSFSLISPDAQRLLNQAKQLREEIKVMEKELLDERITYNLLSDSKEHHQTEYRDSLIPKVLSTKIETFPNRFVKINWELEKNGETHIQIFDSKGKTFSRGIGKWKKKRSRFGIGSNIILKAKGIGYNIDCKFVSLTRYDYLFAKNSYNRCLSNLKNMNNDLDIAKRFSNNIVTLREPKPLFPIITPDSLLYKFVRSLNKWYLMIHSRVLNKMFHISILYVRKNINKWKKLVNIGKSEKYIKFDNDLCVIQDRGIINIKGIIPFNDRWIRSPKASLTLKCNLEVLNLIKSRTGGRAGGIKS
;
A
#
# COMPACT_ATOMS: atom_id res chain seq x y z
N MET A 1 -24.03 -20.59 14.90
CA MET A 1 -23.13 -21.74 15.16
C MET A 1 -23.68 -22.94 14.41
N ASN A 2 -23.38 -23.07 13.10
CA ASN A 2 -23.76 -24.23 12.26
C ASN A 2 -23.10 -24.15 10.85
N VAL A 3 -21.81 -23.80 10.81
CA VAL A 3 -20.97 -23.90 9.60
C VAL A 3 -19.96 -25.04 9.73
N TYR A 4 -19.59 -25.39 10.97
CA TYR A 4 -18.66 -26.48 11.27
C TYR A 4 -19.26 -27.89 11.05
N LEU A 5 -20.56 -28.08 11.28
CA LEU A 5 -21.18 -29.40 11.11
C LEU A 5 -21.23 -29.82 9.62
N PHE A 6 -21.47 -28.88 8.71
CA PHE A 6 -21.54 -29.16 7.27
C PHE A 6 -20.15 -29.42 6.66
N LEU A 7 -19.10 -28.78 7.16
CA LEU A 7 -17.71 -29.07 6.82
C LEU A 7 -17.23 -30.42 7.39
N SER A 8 -17.76 -30.85 8.54
CA SER A 8 -17.37 -32.13 9.16
C SER A 8 -17.92 -33.36 8.44
N ILE A 9 -19.13 -33.28 7.87
CA ILE A 9 -19.74 -34.37 7.12
C ILE A 9 -19.08 -34.52 5.74
N LEU A 10 -18.66 -33.40 5.11
CA LEU A 10 -17.90 -33.44 3.85
C LEU A 10 -16.48 -34.01 4.04
N ASN A 11 -15.87 -33.84 5.21
CA ASN A 11 -14.56 -34.42 5.53
C ASN A 11 -14.59 -35.92 5.86
N CYS A 12 -15.76 -36.47 6.23
CA CYS A 12 -15.88 -37.87 6.65
C CYS A 12 -15.99 -38.85 5.47
N VAL A 13 -16.35 -38.37 4.27
CA VAL A 13 -16.49 -39.20 3.06
C VAL A 13 -15.18 -39.27 2.25
N CYS A 14 -14.18 -38.45 2.57
CA CYS A 14 -12.89 -38.40 1.86
C CYS A 14 -11.74 -39.15 2.56
N SER A 15 -12.01 -39.95 3.61
CA SER A 15 -10.97 -40.56 4.45
C SER A 15 -10.47 -41.93 3.97
N PHE A 16 -10.71 -42.32 2.72
CA PHE A 16 -9.96 -43.40 2.06
C PHE A 16 -9.00 -42.79 1.04
N SER A 17 -7.94 -42.15 1.51
CA SER A 17 -6.80 -41.83 0.64
C SER A 17 -5.88 -43.06 0.56
N LEU A 18 -6.15 -43.94 -0.41
CA LEU A 18 -5.06 -44.65 -1.08
C LEU A 18 -4.21 -43.56 -1.75
N ILE A 19 -3.15 -43.13 -1.06
CA ILE A 19 -2.20 -42.18 -1.61
C ILE A 19 -1.62 -42.85 -2.85
N SER A 20 -1.89 -42.28 -4.03
CA SER A 20 -1.33 -42.83 -5.26
C SER A 20 0.20 -42.83 -5.16
N PRO A 21 0.90 -43.79 -5.78
CA PRO A 21 2.37 -43.84 -5.76
C PRO A 21 3.01 -42.51 -6.18
N ASP A 22 2.35 -41.79 -7.10
CA ASP A 22 2.77 -40.47 -7.55
C ASP A 22 2.62 -39.39 -6.48
N ALA A 23 1.55 -39.42 -5.69
CA ALA A 23 1.37 -38.50 -4.56
C ALA A 23 2.42 -38.75 -3.47
N GLN A 24 2.78 -40.01 -3.21
CA GLN A 24 3.87 -40.38 -2.29
C GLN A 24 5.23 -39.87 -2.80
N ARG A 25 5.47 -40.02 -4.12
CA ARG A 25 6.69 -39.55 -4.78
C ARG A 25 6.84 -38.04 -4.70
N LEU A 26 5.77 -37.28 -4.96
CA LEU A 26 5.75 -35.82 -4.83
C LEU A 26 5.97 -35.35 -3.39
N LEU A 27 5.44 -36.09 -2.41
CA LEU A 27 5.65 -35.81 -0.98
C LEU A 27 7.12 -35.99 -0.57
N ASN A 28 7.78 -37.02 -1.10
CA ASN A 28 9.20 -37.25 -0.86
C ASN A 28 10.08 -36.20 -1.55
N GLN A 29 9.76 -35.80 -2.78
CA GLN A 29 10.45 -34.71 -3.47
C GLN A 29 10.28 -33.37 -2.73
N ALA A 30 9.08 -33.09 -2.21
CA ALA A 30 8.84 -31.89 -1.41
C ALA A 30 9.60 -31.90 -0.08
N LYS A 31 9.86 -33.07 0.52
CA LYS A 31 10.72 -33.19 1.71
C LYS A 31 12.18 -32.93 1.37
N GLN A 32 12.70 -33.51 0.28
CA GLN A 32 14.07 -33.27 -0.19
C GLN A 32 14.32 -31.78 -0.46
N LEU A 33 13.42 -31.11 -1.19
CA LEU A 33 13.53 -29.67 -1.46
C LEU A 33 13.50 -28.82 -0.17
N ARG A 34 12.77 -29.23 0.86
CA ARG A 34 12.77 -28.53 2.16
C ARG A 34 14.08 -28.71 2.92
N GLU A 35 14.74 -29.84 2.78
CA GLU A 35 16.06 -30.08 3.38
C GLU A 35 17.13 -29.27 2.64
N GLU A 36 17.10 -29.25 1.31
CA GLU A 36 17.99 -28.42 0.49
C GLU A 36 17.85 -26.92 0.83
N ILE A 37 16.62 -26.42 1.00
CA ILE A 37 16.38 -25.03 1.41
C ILE A 37 16.98 -24.74 2.79
N LYS A 38 16.86 -25.66 3.76
CA LYS A 38 17.45 -25.48 5.09
C LYS A 38 18.97 -25.44 5.06
N VAL A 39 19.59 -26.25 4.21
CA VAL A 39 21.06 -26.24 4.02
C VAL A 39 21.49 -24.91 3.41
N MET A 40 20.84 -24.46 2.33
CA MET A 40 21.16 -23.16 1.70
C MET A 40 20.93 -21.96 2.64
N GLU A 41 19.88 -21.98 3.46
CA GLU A 41 19.65 -20.91 4.45
C GLU A 41 20.78 -20.85 5.49
N LYS A 42 21.30 -22.00 5.90
CA LYS A 42 22.44 -22.08 6.82
C LYS A 42 23.72 -21.56 6.16
N GLU A 43 23.99 -21.97 4.93
CA GLU A 43 25.16 -21.50 4.15
C GLU A 43 25.13 -19.98 3.95
N LEU A 44 23.98 -19.39 3.61
CA LEU A 44 23.82 -17.93 3.47
C LEU A 44 24.03 -17.18 4.80
N LEU A 45 23.64 -17.78 5.93
CA LEU A 45 23.90 -17.20 7.25
C LEU A 45 25.40 -17.25 7.59
N ASP A 46 26.07 -18.37 7.30
CA ASP A 46 27.50 -18.53 7.52
C ASP A 46 28.31 -17.59 6.60
N GLU A 47 27.95 -17.46 5.33
CA GLU A 47 28.54 -16.46 4.40
C GLU A 47 28.35 -15.03 4.91
N ARG A 48 27.18 -14.69 5.45
CA ARG A 48 26.91 -13.35 5.99
C ARG A 48 27.73 -13.06 7.24
N ILE A 49 27.90 -14.04 8.12
CA ILE A 49 28.76 -13.92 9.30
C ILE A 49 30.21 -13.71 8.86
N THR A 50 30.68 -14.51 7.89
CA THR A 50 32.04 -14.42 7.34
C THR A 50 32.30 -13.07 6.65
N TYR A 51 31.33 -12.59 5.87
CA TYR A 51 31.38 -11.27 5.24
C TYR A 51 31.45 -10.13 6.25
N ASN A 52 30.64 -10.19 7.32
CA ASN A 52 30.66 -9.19 8.37
C ASN A 52 31.99 -9.18 9.15
N LEU A 53 32.57 -10.36 9.40
CA LEU A 53 33.90 -10.49 10.03
C LEU A 53 35.02 -9.92 9.13
N LEU A 54 34.89 -10.09 7.81
CA LEU A 54 35.82 -9.52 6.83
C LEU A 54 35.64 -7.99 6.66
N SER A 55 34.41 -7.46 6.80
CA SER A 55 34.16 -6.02 6.76
C SER A 55 34.66 -5.30 8.02
N ASP A 56 34.54 -5.92 9.20
CA ASP A 56 35.04 -5.35 10.45
C ASP A 56 36.56 -5.19 10.47
N SER A 57 37.30 -5.99 9.69
CA SER A 57 38.76 -5.84 9.51
C SER A 57 39.21 -4.73 8.54
N LYS A 58 38.27 -4.08 7.82
CA LYS A 58 38.57 -3.01 6.84
C LYS A 58 38.00 -1.63 7.23
N GLU A 59 37.30 -1.50 8.35
CA GLU A 59 36.57 -0.26 8.73
C GLU A 59 37.29 0.66 9.73
N HIS A 60 38.63 0.61 9.83
CA HIS A 60 39.39 1.56 10.68
C HIS A 60 40.18 2.67 9.97
N HIS A 61 40.04 2.82 8.65
CA HIS A 61 40.48 4.04 7.96
C HIS A 61 39.54 4.40 6.81
N GLN A 62 38.53 5.25 7.07
CA GLN A 62 38.03 6.28 6.14
C GLN A 62 36.93 7.14 6.79
N THR A 63 37.30 7.87 7.82
CA THR A 63 36.76 9.22 8.03
C THR A 63 37.50 10.17 7.08
N GLU A 64 36.86 10.63 6.01
CA GLU A 64 36.99 12.01 5.50
C GLU A 64 36.03 12.30 4.33
N TYR A 65 34.97 13.05 4.68
CA TYR A 65 34.35 14.13 3.93
C TYR A 65 34.61 14.24 2.41
N ARG A 66 33.54 14.08 1.61
CA ARG A 66 33.09 15.07 0.61
C ARG A 66 31.74 14.65 0.01
N ASP A 67 30.67 15.13 0.63
CA ASP A 67 29.43 15.46 -0.06
C ASP A 67 28.72 16.54 0.77
N SER A 68 29.01 17.78 0.39
CA SER A 68 28.43 19.06 0.75
C SER A 68 27.31 19.05 1.81
N LEU A 69 27.60 19.74 2.93
CA LEU A 69 26.73 20.13 4.04
C LEU A 69 25.63 21.13 3.61
N ILE A 70 24.94 20.89 2.50
CA ILE A 70 23.84 21.75 2.09
C ILE A 70 22.57 21.22 2.77
N PRO A 71 21.98 21.96 3.72
CA PRO A 71 20.69 21.57 4.28
C PRO A 71 19.67 21.47 3.15
N LYS A 72 18.92 20.37 3.12
CA LYS A 72 17.91 20.16 2.08
C LYS A 72 16.73 21.05 2.39
N VAL A 73 16.45 22.00 1.51
CA VAL A 73 15.30 22.90 1.67
C VAL A 73 14.08 22.28 1.01
N LEU A 74 13.07 21.93 1.80
CA LEU A 74 11.73 21.62 1.30
C LEU A 74 10.86 22.85 1.49
N SER A 75 10.11 23.25 0.46
CA SER A 75 9.08 24.27 0.62
C SER A 75 7.71 23.59 0.66
N THR A 76 6.86 24.03 1.57
CA THR A 76 5.46 23.62 1.61
C THR A 76 4.57 24.86 1.49
N LYS A 77 3.68 24.86 0.51
CA LYS A 77 2.73 25.93 0.24
C LYS A 77 1.33 25.54 0.68
N ILE A 78 0.67 26.41 1.44
CA ILE A 78 -0.69 26.23 1.95
C ILE A 78 -1.55 27.31 1.31
N GLU A 79 -2.53 26.91 0.51
CA GLU A 79 -3.54 27.82 -0.04
C GLU A 79 -4.62 28.06 1.00
N THR A 80 -4.89 29.33 1.35
CA THR A 80 -5.85 29.70 2.39
C THR A 80 -7.12 30.34 1.83
N PHE A 81 -6.95 31.37 0.99
CA PHE A 81 -8.01 32.10 0.30
C PHE A 81 -7.67 32.17 -1.21
N PRO A 82 -8.63 32.53 -2.09
CA PRO A 82 -8.33 32.76 -3.49
C PRO A 82 -7.11 33.70 -3.64
N ASN A 83 -6.09 33.26 -4.38
CA ASN A 83 -4.83 33.98 -4.61
C ASN A 83 -3.97 34.27 -3.37
N ARG A 84 -4.17 33.57 -2.24
CA ARG A 84 -3.35 33.73 -1.03
C ARG A 84 -2.77 32.41 -0.57
N PHE A 85 -1.50 32.47 -0.19
CA PHE A 85 -0.78 31.30 0.31
C PHE A 85 0.19 31.65 1.42
N VAL A 86 0.47 30.66 2.25
CA VAL A 86 1.63 30.66 3.15
C VAL A 86 2.64 29.66 2.64
N LYS A 87 3.89 30.10 2.60
CA LYS A 87 5.02 29.23 2.26
C LYS A 87 5.81 28.94 3.53
N ILE A 88 6.07 27.68 3.79
CA ILE A 88 6.91 27.25 4.90
C ILE A 88 8.12 26.58 4.29
N ASN A 89 9.29 27.19 4.47
CA ASN A 89 10.55 26.56 4.10
C ASN A 89 11.05 25.75 5.30
N TRP A 90 11.39 24.50 5.04
CA TRP A 90 11.98 23.56 5.97
C TRP A 90 13.41 23.32 5.54
N GLU A 91 14.36 23.76 6.36
CA GLU A 91 15.76 23.41 6.24
C GLU A 91 15.97 22.11 7.02
N LEU A 92 16.36 21.03 6.35
CA LEU A 92 16.53 19.71 6.94
C LEU A 92 18.01 19.39 7.13
N GLU A 93 18.41 19.14 8.39
CA GLU A 93 19.76 18.71 8.75
C GLU A 93 19.87 17.18 8.82
N LYS A 94 21.06 16.62 8.58
CA LYS A 94 21.28 15.17 8.60
C LYS A 94 21.06 14.53 9.99
N ASN A 95 21.26 15.28 11.07
CA ASN A 95 21.01 14.86 12.46
C ASN A 95 19.51 14.69 12.80
N GLY A 96 18.60 15.01 11.86
CA GLY A 96 17.16 14.97 12.09
C GLY A 96 16.58 16.27 12.64
N GLU A 97 17.37 17.32 12.82
CA GLU A 97 16.90 18.66 13.18
C GLU A 97 16.36 19.39 11.94
N THR A 98 15.39 20.28 12.16
CA THR A 98 14.88 21.14 11.10
C THR A 98 14.62 22.55 11.58
N HIS A 99 15.02 23.51 10.76
CA HIS A 99 14.70 24.92 10.94
C HIS A 99 13.59 25.31 9.98
N ILE A 100 12.64 26.10 10.47
CA ILE A 100 11.52 26.56 9.66
C ILE A 100 11.49 28.07 9.55
N GLN A 101 11.13 28.51 8.35
CA GLN A 101 10.81 29.91 8.07
C GLN A 101 9.45 29.97 7.40
N ILE A 102 8.52 30.69 8.03
CA ILE A 102 7.17 30.87 7.54
C ILE A 102 7.11 32.22 6.84
N PHE A 103 6.67 32.21 5.59
CA PHE A 103 6.50 33.39 4.75
C PHE A 103 5.03 33.60 4.43
N ASP A 104 4.61 34.85 4.48
CA ASP A 104 3.33 35.28 3.92
C ASP A 104 3.41 35.29 2.38
N SER A 105 2.25 35.41 1.74
CA SER A 105 2.04 35.59 0.30
C SER A 105 2.95 36.64 -0.35
N LYS A 106 3.33 37.68 0.40
CA LYS A 106 4.24 38.76 -0.03
C LYS A 106 5.74 38.46 0.15
N GLY A 107 6.10 37.23 0.56
CA GLY A 107 7.49 36.84 0.83
C GLY A 107 8.08 37.39 2.13
N LYS A 108 7.27 38.05 2.96
CA LYS A 108 7.72 38.55 4.27
C LYS A 108 7.78 37.41 5.28
N THR A 109 8.88 37.34 6.03
CA THR A 109 9.06 36.34 7.10
C THR A 109 8.08 36.66 8.23
N PHE A 110 7.12 35.78 8.45
CA PHE A 110 6.14 35.86 9.51
C PHE A 110 6.68 35.26 10.82
N SER A 111 7.37 34.13 10.74
CA SER A 111 7.95 33.49 11.93
C SER A 111 9.06 32.51 11.61
N ARG A 112 9.81 32.15 12.65
CA ARG A 112 10.86 31.14 12.63
C ARG A 112 10.63 30.13 13.75
N GLY A 113 11.18 28.94 13.58
CA GLY A 113 11.01 27.83 14.51
C GLY A 113 12.04 26.75 14.30
N ILE A 114 12.11 25.84 15.27
CA ILE A 114 13.05 24.73 15.30
C ILE A 114 12.26 23.46 15.59
N GLY A 115 12.73 22.35 15.06
CA GLY A 115 11.98 21.11 15.03
C GLY A 115 12.82 19.89 14.77
N LYS A 116 12.12 18.78 14.55
CA LYS A 116 12.69 17.52 14.13
C LYS A 116 11.98 16.99 12.90
N TRP A 117 12.73 16.38 12.00
CA TRP A 117 12.20 15.58 10.92
C TRP A 117 12.61 14.13 11.06
N LYS A 118 11.81 13.23 10.51
CA LYS A 118 12.17 11.82 10.39
C LYS A 118 11.45 11.14 9.24
N LYS A 119 12.13 10.17 8.63
CA LYS A 119 11.54 9.23 7.67
C LYS A 119 11.17 7.94 8.41
N LYS A 120 9.88 7.60 8.43
CA LYS A 120 9.38 6.36 9.07
C LYS A 120 8.73 5.45 8.04
N ARG A 121 9.14 4.17 7.97
CA ARG A 121 8.48 3.18 7.10
C ARG A 121 6.97 3.15 7.34
N SER A 122 6.20 3.02 6.26
CA SER A 122 4.75 2.95 6.31
C SER A 122 4.30 1.70 7.08
N ARG A 123 3.25 1.81 7.91
CA ARG A 123 2.62 0.65 8.59
C ARG A 123 2.10 -0.39 7.60
N PHE A 124 1.85 0.00 6.36
CA PHE A 124 1.37 -0.89 5.30
C PHE A 124 2.50 -1.57 4.52
N GLY A 125 3.75 -1.47 4.98
CA GLY A 125 4.92 -2.15 4.41
C GLY A 125 5.47 -1.54 3.12
N ILE A 126 4.91 -0.41 2.65
CA ILE A 126 5.22 0.17 1.33
C ILE A 126 5.40 1.66 1.45
N GLY A 127 6.55 2.13 1.00
CA GLY A 127 6.96 3.51 1.15
C GLY A 127 7.24 3.92 2.59
N SER A 128 7.44 5.21 2.78
CA SER A 128 7.68 5.84 4.06
C SER A 128 6.81 7.08 4.23
N ASN A 129 6.65 7.51 5.47
CA ASN A 129 6.12 8.82 5.78
C ASN A 129 7.29 9.71 6.20
N ILE A 130 7.40 10.85 5.55
CA ILE A 130 8.26 11.95 5.98
C ILE A 130 7.42 12.78 6.94
N ILE A 131 7.89 12.87 8.18
CA ILE A 131 7.21 13.60 9.25
C ILE A 131 8.11 14.78 9.62
N LEU A 132 7.58 15.99 9.46
CA LEU A 132 8.25 17.24 9.78
C LEU A 132 7.50 17.86 10.96
N LYS A 133 8.19 18.09 12.07
CA LYS A 133 7.60 18.71 13.27
C LYS A 133 8.43 19.91 13.66
N ALA A 134 7.80 21.06 13.85
CA ALA A 134 8.51 22.24 14.31
C ALA A 134 7.66 23.06 15.26
N LYS A 135 8.33 23.70 16.21
CA LYS A 135 7.73 24.65 17.14
C LYS A 135 8.41 26.00 16.99
N GLY A 136 7.63 27.06 17.15
CA GLY A 136 8.16 28.41 17.24
C GLY A 136 7.34 29.23 18.22
N ILE A 137 7.58 30.53 18.25
CA ILE A 137 6.93 31.42 19.22
C ILE A 137 5.43 31.44 18.96
N GLY A 138 4.66 30.81 19.84
CA GLY A 138 3.19 30.77 19.79
C GLY A 138 2.61 29.74 18.83
N TYR A 139 3.39 28.78 18.32
CA TYR A 139 2.87 27.76 17.40
C TYR A 139 3.61 26.42 17.38
N ASN A 140 2.92 25.40 16.86
CA ASN A 140 3.44 24.07 16.59
C ASN A 140 2.87 23.56 15.25
N ILE A 141 3.73 23.02 14.41
CA ILE A 141 3.41 22.53 13.06
C ILE A 141 3.83 21.06 12.96
N ASP A 142 2.91 20.19 12.59
CA ASP A 142 3.17 18.78 12.25
C ASP A 142 2.74 18.54 10.80
N CYS A 143 3.68 18.23 9.93
CA CYS A 143 3.45 17.96 8.53
C CYS A 143 3.82 16.53 8.18
N LYS A 144 2.97 15.87 7.38
CA LYS A 144 3.15 14.49 6.96
C LYS A 144 3.01 14.35 5.45
N PHE A 145 4.05 13.82 4.82
CA PHE A 145 4.08 13.45 3.42
C PHE A 145 4.29 11.95 3.26
N VAL A 146 3.65 11.35 2.25
CA VAL A 146 3.94 9.98 1.82
C VAL A 146 5.05 10.03 0.79
N SER A 147 6.06 9.17 0.94
CA SER A 147 7.15 9.00 -0.01
C SER A 147 7.30 7.54 -0.42
N LEU A 148 7.76 7.32 -1.64
CA LEU A 148 7.98 5.99 -2.23
C LEU A 148 9.39 5.92 -2.82
N THR A 149 10.10 4.83 -2.56
CA THR A 149 11.33 4.52 -3.28
C THR A 149 10.99 3.98 -4.68
N ARG A 150 11.99 3.91 -5.58
CA ARG A 150 11.83 3.27 -6.89
C ARG A 150 11.38 1.81 -6.77
N TYR A 151 11.92 1.08 -5.79
CA TYR A 151 11.52 -0.31 -5.53
C TYR A 151 10.06 -0.41 -5.08
N ASP A 152 9.63 0.43 -4.12
CA ASP A 152 8.24 0.49 -3.66
C ASP A 152 7.27 0.79 -4.81
N TYR A 153 7.67 1.67 -5.74
CA TYR A 153 6.87 2.01 -6.91
C TYR A 153 6.66 0.80 -7.85
N LEU A 154 7.72 0.07 -8.17
CA LEU A 154 7.63 -1.13 -9.01
C LEU A 154 6.73 -2.18 -8.36
N PHE A 155 6.90 -2.41 -7.05
CA PHE A 155 6.04 -3.30 -6.29
C PHE A 155 4.57 -2.86 -6.29
N ALA A 156 4.31 -1.57 -6.11
CA ALA A 156 2.96 -1.00 -6.17
C ALA A 156 2.32 -1.14 -7.56
N LYS A 157 3.11 -0.94 -8.63
CA LYS A 157 2.65 -1.11 -10.01
C LYS A 157 2.26 -2.56 -10.30
N ASN A 158 3.08 -3.53 -9.89
CA ASN A 158 2.78 -4.95 -10.04
C ASN A 158 1.53 -5.34 -9.25
N SER A 159 1.42 -4.88 -8.00
CA SER A 159 0.25 -5.12 -7.15
C SER A 159 -1.03 -4.51 -7.71
N TYR A 160 -0.95 -3.30 -8.28
CA TYR A 160 -2.06 -2.64 -8.97
C TYR A 160 -2.56 -3.48 -10.15
N ASN A 161 -1.65 -3.91 -11.03
CA ASN A 161 -1.98 -4.74 -12.20
C ASN A 161 -2.60 -6.08 -11.79
N ARG A 162 -2.04 -6.75 -10.77
CA ARG A 162 -2.61 -7.98 -10.21
C ARG A 162 -4.03 -7.76 -9.67
N CYS A 163 -4.27 -6.68 -8.94
CA CYS A 163 -5.61 -6.37 -8.43
C CYS A 163 -6.62 -6.10 -9.55
N LEU A 164 -6.21 -5.42 -10.63
CA LEU A 164 -7.06 -5.20 -11.80
C LEU A 164 -7.42 -6.50 -12.50
N SER A 165 -6.44 -7.39 -12.70
CA SER A 165 -6.68 -8.72 -13.27
C SER A 165 -7.64 -9.53 -12.41
N ASN A 166 -7.42 -9.56 -11.08
CA ASN A 166 -8.32 -10.23 -10.14
C ASN A 166 -9.73 -9.67 -10.20
N LEU A 167 -9.91 -8.34 -10.27
CA LEU A 167 -11.23 -7.73 -10.38
C LEU A 167 -11.95 -8.18 -11.66
N LYS A 168 -11.23 -8.27 -12.79
CA LYS A 168 -11.78 -8.76 -14.05
C LYS A 168 -12.26 -10.21 -13.91
N ASN A 169 -11.43 -11.08 -13.33
CA ASN A 169 -11.78 -12.49 -13.12
C ASN A 169 -13.01 -12.63 -12.20
N MET A 170 -13.04 -11.90 -11.08
CA MET A 170 -14.17 -11.95 -10.15
C MET A 170 -15.49 -11.42 -10.73
N ASN A 171 -15.42 -10.44 -11.64
CA ASN A 171 -16.62 -9.99 -12.35
C ASN A 171 -17.12 -11.07 -13.33
N ASN A 172 -16.20 -11.77 -14.02
CA ASN A 172 -16.57 -12.90 -14.87
C ASN A 172 -17.23 -14.02 -14.05
N ASP A 173 -16.65 -14.36 -12.89
CA ASP A 173 -17.20 -15.39 -11.98
C ASP A 173 -18.59 -14.99 -11.46
N LEU A 174 -18.79 -13.70 -11.13
CA LEU A 174 -20.09 -13.17 -10.73
C LEU A 174 -21.11 -13.29 -11.87
N ASP A 175 -20.71 -12.99 -13.10
CA ASP A 175 -21.63 -13.09 -14.25
C ASP A 175 -21.99 -14.55 -14.57
N ILE A 176 -21.05 -15.49 -14.40
CA ILE A 176 -21.33 -16.93 -14.47
C ILE A 176 -22.33 -17.34 -13.37
N ALA A 177 -22.11 -16.90 -12.12
CA ALA A 177 -23.01 -17.18 -11.01
C ALA A 177 -24.43 -16.62 -11.23
N LYS A 178 -24.56 -15.42 -11.83
CA LYS A 178 -25.85 -14.84 -12.22
C LYS A 178 -26.55 -15.67 -13.29
N ARG A 179 -25.83 -16.12 -14.33
CA ARG A 179 -26.40 -17.01 -15.36
C ARG A 179 -26.91 -18.31 -14.76
N PHE A 180 -26.12 -18.94 -13.88
CA PHE A 180 -26.54 -20.13 -13.14
C PHE A 180 -27.78 -19.87 -12.28
N SER A 181 -27.82 -18.74 -11.57
CA SER A 181 -28.98 -18.32 -10.79
C SER A 181 -30.24 -18.16 -11.65
N ASN A 182 -30.12 -17.54 -12.82
CA ASN A 182 -31.24 -17.38 -13.75
C ASN A 182 -31.76 -18.73 -14.23
N ASN A 183 -30.86 -19.68 -14.52
CA ASN A 183 -31.22 -21.04 -14.91
C ASN A 183 -31.97 -21.79 -13.79
N ILE A 184 -31.62 -21.57 -12.52
CA ILE A 184 -32.36 -22.15 -11.37
C ILE A 184 -33.81 -21.63 -11.32
N VAL A 185 -33.99 -20.33 -11.59
CA VAL A 185 -35.31 -19.69 -11.58
C VAL A 185 -36.17 -20.20 -12.73
N THR A 186 -35.57 -20.42 -13.91
CA THR A 186 -36.26 -20.85 -15.14
C THR A 186 -36.42 -22.36 -15.30
N LEU A 187 -35.97 -23.19 -14.34
CA LEU A 187 -36.25 -24.63 -14.29
C LEU A 187 -37.77 -24.86 -14.33
N ARG A 188 -38.30 -25.17 -15.52
CA ARG A 188 -39.71 -25.50 -15.74
C ARG A 188 -40.05 -26.80 -15.03
N GLU A 189 -41.28 -26.89 -14.55
CA GLU A 189 -41.83 -28.15 -14.06
C GLU A 189 -41.95 -29.13 -15.25
N PRO A 190 -41.49 -30.37 -15.12
CA PRO A 190 -41.77 -31.39 -16.13
C PRO A 190 -43.28 -31.57 -16.17
N LYS A 191 -43.84 -31.64 -17.38
CA LYS A 191 -45.25 -31.99 -17.53
C LYS A 191 -45.45 -33.38 -16.91
N PRO A 192 -46.39 -33.54 -15.97
CA PRO A 192 -46.69 -34.86 -15.43
C PRO A 192 -47.17 -35.77 -16.58
N LEU A 193 -46.54 -36.93 -16.74
CA LEU A 193 -46.93 -37.93 -17.74
C LEU A 193 -48.27 -38.61 -17.38
N PHE A 194 -48.62 -38.64 -16.09
CA PHE A 194 -49.90 -39.17 -15.59
C PHE A 194 -50.40 -38.38 -14.37
N PRO A 195 -51.72 -38.23 -14.19
CA PRO A 195 -52.30 -37.67 -12.97
C PRO A 195 -52.31 -38.74 -11.87
N ILE A 196 -51.17 -39.01 -11.26
CA ILE A 196 -51.08 -40.05 -10.21
C ILE A 196 -50.55 -39.39 -8.93
N ILE A 197 -51.41 -39.38 -7.90
CA ILE A 197 -51.08 -39.00 -6.52
C ILE A 197 -50.62 -40.28 -5.81
N THR A 198 -49.42 -40.78 -6.13
CA THR A 198 -48.74 -41.78 -5.30
C THR A 198 -47.87 -41.07 -4.25
N PRO A 199 -47.61 -41.68 -3.08
CA PRO A 199 -46.68 -41.14 -2.08
C PRO A 199 -45.32 -40.77 -2.68
N ASP A 200 -44.81 -41.56 -3.63
CA ASP A 200 -43.56 -41.29 -4.35
C ASP A 200 -43.61 -40.02 -5.20
N SER A 201 -44.76 -39.71 -5.80
CA SER A 201 -44.97 -38.47 -6.56
C SER A 201 -44.96 -37.23 -5.67
N LEU A 202 -45.49 -37.33 -4.45
CA LEU A 202 -45.48 -36.26 -3.44
C LEU A 202 -44.07 -36.06 -2.88
N LEU A 203 -43.37 -37.15 -2.56
CA LEU A 203 -41.98 -37.10 -2.09
C LEU A 203 -41.07 -36.47 -3.14
N TYR A 204 -41.21 -36.86 -4.42
CA TYR A 204 -40.45 -36.28 -5.52
C TYR A 204 -40.68 -34.76 -5.66
N LYS A 205 -41.95 -34.30 -5.60
CA LYS A 205 -42.29 -32.87 -5.63
C LYS A 205 -41.68 -32.12 -4.45
N PHE A 206 -41.76 -32.70 -3.24
CA PHE A 206 -41.19 -32.11 -2.03
C PHE A 206 -39.66 -31.98 -2.12
N VAL A 207 -38.96 -33.07 -2.43
CA VAL A 207 -37.48 -33.07 -2.58
C VAL A 207 -37.04 -32.08 -3.66
N ARG A 208 -37.75 -32.00 -4.78
CA ARG A 208 -37.44 -31.06 -5.86
C ARG A 208 -37.69 -29.60 -5.45
N SER A 209 -38.78 -29.31 -4.74
CA SER A 209 -39.06 -27.98 -4.21
C SER A 209 -38.00 -27.54 -3.20
N LEU A 210 -37.61 -28.45 -2.30
CA LEU A 210 -36.55 -28.24 -1.32
C LEU A 210 -35.20 -27.99 -2.00
N ASN A 211 -34.85 -28.76 -3.04
CA ASN A 211 -33.65 -28.54 -3.85
C ASN A 211 -33.67 -27.18 -4.55
N LYS A 212 -34.81 -26.76 -5.14
CA LYS A 212 -34.95 -25.44 -5.77
C LYS A 212 -34.77 -24.32 -4.75
N TRP A 213 -35.40 -24.44 -3.58
CA TRP A 213 -35.28 -23.46 -2.48
C TRP A 213 -33.83 -23.37 -1.98
N TYR A 214 -33.17 -24.51 -1.75
CA TYR A 214 -31.77 -24.58 -1.35
C TYR A 214 -30.86 -23.89 -2.37
N LEU A 215 -31.01 -24.20 -3.66
CA LEU A 215 -30.24 -23.58 -4.75
C LEU A 215 -30.48 -22.05 -4.83
N MET A 216 -31.71 -21.59 -4.62
CA MET A 216 -32.02 -20.15 -4.59
C MET A 216 -31.33 -19.44 -3.42
N ILE A 217 -31.36 -20.02 -2.22
CA ILE A 217 -30.67 -19.46 -1.05
C ILE A 217 -29.16 -19.44 -1.28
N HIS A 218 -28.60 -20.55 -1.73
CA HIS A 218 -27.17 -20.67 -2.00
C HIS A 218 -26.70 -19.63 -3.03
N SER A 219 -27.47 -19.44 -4.11
CA SER A 219 -27.20 -18.41 -5.12
C SER A 219 -27.22 -16.98 -4.54
N ARG A 220 -28.22 -16.65 -3.71
CA ARG A 220 -28.30 -15.33 -3.06
C ARG A 220 -27.10 -15.07 -2.15
N VAL A 221 -26.70 -16.07 -1.37
CA VAL A 221 -25.54 -15.98 -0.47
C VAL A 221 -24.25 -15.82 -1.28
N LEU A 222 -24.04 -16.62 -2.33
CA LEU A 222 -22.89 -16.50 -3.22
C LEU A 222 -22.79 -15.11 -3.85
N ASN A 223 -23.88 -14.59 -4.44
CA ASN A 223 -23.92 -13.26 -5.02
C ASN A 223 -23.51 -12.18 -4.00
N LYS A 224 -24.02 -12.26 -2.77
CA LYS A 224 -23.65 -11.33 -1.70
C LYS A 224 -22.16 -11.42 -1.36
N MET A 225 -21.60 -12.62 -1.28
CA MET A 225 -20.17 -12.84 -1.01
C MET A 225 -19.27 -12.28 -2.13
N PHE A 226 -19.66 -12.48 -3.40
CA PHE A 226 -18.96 -11.87 -4.54
C PHE A 226 -18.99 -10.34 -4.47
N HIS A 227 -20.14 -9.73 -4.19
CA HIS A 227 -20.24 -8.28 -4.05
C HIS A 227 -19.35 -7.72 -2.95
N ILE A 228 -19.32 -8.35 -1.77
CA ILE A 228 -18.43 -7.96 -0.66
C ILE A 228 -16.96 -8.05 -1.10
N SER A 229 -16.60 -9.15 -1.77
CA SER A 229 -15.22 -9.39 -2.21
C SER A 229 -14.80 -8.39 -3.29
N ILE A 230 -15.67 -8.07 -4.26
CA ILE A 230 -15.45 -7.03 -5.27
C ILE A 230 -15.25 -5.66 -4.61
N LEU A 231 -16.05 -5.31 -3.60
CA LEU A 231 -15.87 -4.06 -2.86
C LEU A 231 -14.50 -3.99 -2.18
N TYR A 232 -14.05 -5.10 -1.58
CA TYR A 232 -12.73 -5.18 -0.97
C TYR A 232 -11.60 -5.02 -2.00
N VAL A 233 -11.69 -5.71 -3.13
CA VAL A 233 -10.71 -5.58 -4.23
C VAL A 233 -10.69 -4.15 -4.78
N ARG A 234 -11.84 -3.50 -4.97
CA ARG A 234 -11.91 -2.09 -5.40
C ARG A 234 -11.22 -1.14 -4.42
N LYS A 235 -11.37 -1.35 -3.11
CA LYS A 235 -10.62 -0.56 -2.10
C LYS A 235 -9.11 -0.74 -2.25
N ASN A 236 -8.65 -1.96 -2.48
CA ASN A 236 -7.23 -2.23 -2.72
C ASN A 236 -6.75 -1.60 -4.02
N ILE A 237 -7.49 -1.70 -5.13
CA ILE A 237 -7.18 -1.02 -6.38
C ILE A 237 -7.02 0.48 -6.16
N ASN A 238 -7.93 1.12 -5.44
CA ASN A 238 -7.86 2.55 -5.15
C ASN A 238 -6.62 2.91 -4.31
N LYS A 239 -6.25 2.07 -3.34
CA LYS A 239 -5.00 2.24 -2.56
C LYS A 239 -3.78 2.18 -3.48
N TRP A 240 -3.67 1.14 -4.29
CA TRP A 240 -2.53 0.94 -5.18
C TRP A 240 -2.45 1.99 -6.28
N LYS A 241 -3.59 2.39 -6.86
CA LYS A 241 -3.68 3.48 -7.83
C LYS A 241 -3.11 4.78 -7.29
N LYS A 242 -3.40 5.12 -6.02
CA LYS A 242 -2.84 6.31 -5.37
C LYS A 242 -1.31 6.24 -5.28
N LEU A 243 -0.75 5.10 -4.89
CA LEU A 243 0.71 4.91 -4.78
C LEU A 243 1.40 4.94 -6.15
N VAL A 244 0.81 4.29 -7.16
CA VAL A 244 1.30 4.32 -8.53
C VAL A 244 1.28 5.75 -9.08
N ASN A 245 0.23 6.53 -8.81
CA ASN A 245 0.16 7.92 -9.23
C ASN A 245 1.24 8.79 -8.56
N ILE A 246 1.59 8.51 -7.29
CA ILE A 246 2.73 9.18 -6.64
C ILE A 246 4.02 8.84 -7.40
N GLY A 247 4.30 7.56 -7.66
CA GLY A 247 5.54 7.16 -8.34
C GLY A 247 5.63 7.53 -9.83
N LYS A 248 4.52 7.93 -10.46
CA LYS A 248 4.53 8.56 -11.80
C LYS A 248 5.05 10.01 -11.79
N SER A 249 5.10 10.65 -10.62
CA SER A 249 5.79 11.93 -10.47
C SER A 249 7.29 11.70 -10.69
N GLU A 250 7.86 12.39 -11.68
CA GLU A 250 9.30 12.32 -11.97
C GLU A 250 10.14 13.21 -11.02
N LYS A 251 9.52 13.76 -9.97
CA LYS A 251 10.20 14.61 -8.99
C LYS A 251 10.77 13.74 -7.86
N TYR A 252 12.01 13.31 -8.05
CA TYR A 252 12.76 12.58 -7.03
C TYR A 252 13.49 13.54 -6.08
N ILE A 253 13.43 13.24 -4.78
CA ILE A 253 14.21 13.91 -3.75
C ILE A 253 15.10 12.86 -3.10
N LYS A 254 16.41 13.12 -3.10
CA LYS A 254 17.38 12.30 -2.37
C LYS A 254 17.24 12.60 -0.88
N PHE A 255 16.92 11.61 -0.05
CA PHE A 255 17.07 11.67 1.42
C PHE A 255 18.15 10.69 1.82
N ASP A 256 19.18 11.18 2.51
CA ASP A 256 20.39 10.39 2.81
C ASP A 256 20.90 9.68 1.54
N ASN A 257 20.73 8.36 1.45
CA ASN A 257 21.13 7.51 0.33
C ASN A 257 19.98 7.06 -0.58
N ASP A 258 18.71 7.33 -0.22
CA ASP A 258 17.55 6.87 -0.97
C ASP A 258 16.97 7.97 -1.86
N LEU A 259 16.81 7.68 -3.15
CA LEU A 259 15.97 8.47 -4.06
C LEU A 259 14.50 8.12 -3.83
N CYS A 260 13.74 9.10 -3.32
CA CYS A 260 12.33 8.94 -3.02
C CYS A 260 11.49 9.92 -3.85
N VAL A 261 10.37 9.44 -4.38
CA VAL A 261 9.31 10.31 -4.90
C VAL A 261 8.40 10.67 -3.74
N ILE A 262 8.13 11.97 -3.54
CA ILE A 262 7.23 12.45 -2.49
C ILE A 262 5.88 12.79 -3.13
N GLN A 263 4.80 12.51 -2.41
CA GLN A 263 3.48 12.99 -2.77
C GLN A 263 3.43 14.52 -2.75
N ASP A 264 3.05 15.14 -3.86
CA ASP A 264 2.94 16.60 -4.02
C ASP A 264 1.97 17.24 -3.01
N ARG A 265 1.06 16.47 -2.40
CA ARG A 265 0.11 16.94 -1.39
C ARG A 265 0.29 16.19 -0.08
N GLY A 266 0.48 16.93 1.01
CA GLY A 266 0.55 16.42 2.37
C GLY A 266 -0.59 16.93 3.25
N ILE A 267 -0.60 16.47 4.50
CA ILE A 267 -1.47 16.99 5.55
C ILE A 267 -0.60 17.77 6.52
N ILE A 268 -1.03 18.97 6.87
CA ILE A 268 -0.39 19.78 7.90
C ILE A 268 -1.38 20.07 9.02
N ASN A 269 -0.94 19.88 10.26
CA ASN A 269 -1.64 20.32 11.45
C ASN A 269 -0.86 21.47 12.07
N ILE A 270 -1.50 22.63 12.17
CA ILE A 270 -0.93 23.84 12.77
C ILE A 270 -1.74 24.14 14.02
N LYS A 271 -1.09 24.10 15.19
CA LYS A 271 -1.63 24.58 16.45
C LYS A 271 -1.01 25.93 16.76
N GLY A 272 -1.78 26.89 17.23
CA GLY A 272 -1.21 28.18 17.62
C GLY A 272 -1.29 29.27 16.56
N ILE A 273 -1.71 28.98 15.32
CA ILE A 273 -1.83 29.99 14.26
C ILE A 273 -3.12 29.77 13.49
N ILE A 274 -3.81 30.86 13.14
CA ILE A 274 -5.01 30.86 12.31
C ILE A 274 -4.89 31.87 11.17
N PRO A 275 -5.50 31.61 10.00
CA PRO A 275 -5.73 32.63 9.01
C PRO A 275 -6.81 33.59 9.53
N PHE A 276 -6.50 34.88 9.56
CA PHE A 276 -7.43 35.95 9.91
C PHE A 276 -7.31 37.06 8.87
N ASN A 277 -8.37 37.27 8.10
CA ASN A 277 -8.36 38.13 6.91
C ASN A 277 -7.18 37.78 5.99
N ASP A 278 -6.25 38.72 5.83
CA ASP A 278 -5.12 38.66 4.90
C ASP A 278 -3.85 38.12 5.56
N ARG A 279 -3.87 37.81 6.86
CA ARG A 279 -2.67 37.48 7.62
C ARG A 279 -2.89 36.26 8.50
N TRP A 280 -1.79 35.64 8.90
CA TRP A 280 -1.81 34.64 9.95
C TRP A 280 -1.59 35.31 11.31
N ILE A 281 -2.37 34.93 12.31
CA ILE A 281 -2.27 35.48 13.67
C ILE A 281 -2.10 34.33 14.65
N ARG A 282 -1.31 34.57 15.70
CA ARG A 282 -1.09 33.60 16.77
C ARG A 282 -2.38 33.44 17.60
N SER A 283 -2.80 32.20 17.84
CA SER A 283 -3.96 31.85 18.65
C SER A 283 -3.67 30.65 19.55
N PRO A 284 -3.66 30.79 20.89
CA PRO A 284 -3.19 29.72 21.80
C PRO A 284 -4.06 28.45 21.80
N LYS A 285 -5.32 28.51 21.36
CA LYS A 285 -6.29 27.41 21.46
C LYS A 285 -6.65 26.75 20.13
N ALA A 286 -6.32 27.35 18.99
CA ALA A 286 -6.76 26.85 17.69
C ALA A 286 -5.82 25.78 17.11
N SER A 287 -6.43 24.75 16.52
CA SER A 287 -5.75 23.72 15.71
C SER A 287 -6.38 23.69 14.33
N LEU A 288 -5.56 23.73 13.28
CA LEU A 288 -6.01 23.70 11.89
C LEU A 288 -5.37 22.54 11.16
N THR A 289 -6.20 21.68 10.59
CA THR A 289 -5.75 20.61 9.70
C THR A 289 -6.04 21.02 8.26
N LEU A 290 -4.98 21.26 7.49
CA LEU A 290 -5.07 21.75 6.10
C LEU A 290 -4.31 20.82 5.15
N LYS A 291 -4.63 20.92 3.86
CA LYS A 291 -3.83 20.32 2.79
C LYS A 291 -2.68 21.28 2.45
N CYS A 292 -1.48 20.74 2.28
CA CYS A 292 -0.31 21.50 1.87
C CYS A 292 0.28 20.90 0.59
N ASN A 293 0.70 21.77 -0.33
CA ASN A 293 1.41 21.38 -1.54
C ASN A 293 2.91 21.43 -1.27
N LEU A 294 3.67 20.43 -1.72
CA LEU A 294 5.12 20.44 -1.67
C LEU A 294 5.67 21.17 -2.90
N GLU A 295 6.46 22.21 -2.66
CA GLU A 295 7.26 22.88 -3.66
C GLU A 295 8.71 22.41 -3.50
N VAL A 296 9.22 21.69 -4.51
CA VAL A 296 10.61 21.27 -4.52
C VAL A 296 11.45 22.47 -4.95
N LEU A 297 12.22 23.04 -4.02
CA LEU A 297 13.28 23.99 -4.34
C LEU A 297 14.45 23.16 -4.88
N ASN A 298 14.78 23.35 -6.17
CA ASN A 298 15.76 22.60 -6.95
C ASN A 298 16.87 21.96 -6.11
N LEU A 299 16.77 20.65 -5.86
CA LEU A 299 17.84 19.86 -5.29
C LEU A 299 18.12 18.70 -6.24
N ILE A 300 19.17 18.92 -7.03
CA ILE A 300 19.83 17.99 -7.96
C ILE A 300 19.13 17.87 -9.32
N LYS A 301 19.39 18.84 -10.22
CA LYS A 301 19.62 18.48 -11.62
C LYS A 301 20.93 17.71 -11.63
N SER A 302 20.89 16.37 -11.52
CA SER A 302 22.09 15.59 -11.81
C SER A 302 22.44 15.87 -13.26
N ARG A 303 23.52 16.62 -13.49
CA ARG A 303 24.22 16.56 -14.78
C ARG A 303 24.49 15.09 -15.03
N THR A 304 23.74 14.46 -15.93
CA THR A 304 24.22 13.31 -16.69
C THR A 304 25.31 13.83 -17.62
N GLY A 305 26.47 14.13 -17.04
CA GLY A 305 27.62 14.70 -17.73
C GLY A 305 28.73 13.68 -17.78
N GLY A 306 29.09 13.30 -19.01
CA GLY A 306 30.46 12.92 -19.36
C GLY A 306 30.84 11.47 -19.07
N ARG A 307 30.92 10.67 -20.13
CA ARG A 307 31.89 9.58 -20.22
C ARG A 307 33.28 10.17 -19.91
N ALA A 308 33.89 9.74 -18.81
CA ALA A 308 35.31 9.90 -18.56
C ALA A 308 35.97 8.50 -18.68
N GLY A 309 37.03 8.42 -19.49
CA GLY A 309 37.80 7.22 -19.83
C GLY A 309 37.60 6.87 -21.31
N GLY A 310 38.44 7.27 -22.27
CA GLY A 310 39.89 7.47 -22.21
C GLY A 310 40.57 6.16 -22.61
N ILE A 311 40.98 6.02 -23.87
CA ILE A 311 42.04 5.10 -24.30
C ILE A 311 43.03 5.93 -25.09
N LYS A 312 44.28 5.91 -24.61
CA LYS A 312 45.47 6.45 -25.28
C LYS A 312 45.79 5.63 -26.53
N SER A 313 46.17 6.32 -27.59
CA SER A 313 47.29 5.98 -28.49
C SER A 313 47.87 7.29 -28.98
#